data_AF-A0A0M3KHJ8-F1
#
_entry.id   AF-A0A0M3KHJ8-F1
#
_cell.length_a   1.000
_cell.length_b   1.000
_cell.length_c   1.000
_cell.angle_alpha   90.00
_cell.angle_beta   90.00
_cell.angle_gamma   90.00
#
_symmetry.space_group_name_H-M   'P 1'
#
loop_
_entity.id
_entity.type
_entity.pdbx_description
1 polymer ?
#
loop_
_entity_poly.entity_id
_entity_poly.type
_entity_poly.pdbx_seq_one_letter_code
_entity_poly.pdbx_strand_id
1 'polypeptide(L)'
;MLTGHFYDSNSTRKFESFLKSVKNLIIVCDPPFGIMVEALFRTIRQLKDKFVDVHQKESYRINLILVMPLFVGKHVKECDDSMEMVDYKICYVNHSKYAKPQKSIVRFFTGLPLKQFVLPAESGYRFCEMCERYVANENRHCGLCGICPSKDQFLLSNKYSGGFFRMERHIGIVHDVIAV
;
A
#
# COMPACT_ATOMS: atom_id res chain seq x y z
N MET A 1 -13.26 9.54 -5.09
CA MET A 1 -11.82 9.22 -5.00
C MET A 1 -10.91 10.46 -5.07
N LEU A 2 -10.93 11.28 -6.14
CA LEU A 2 -10.06 12.49 -6.22
C LEU A 2 -10.70 13.79 -5.70
N THR A 3 -12.03 13.84 -5.66
CA THR A 3 -12.80 15.04 -5.29
C THR A 3 -13.58 14.90 -3.97
N GLY A 4 -13.50 13.74 -3.32
CA GLY A 4 -14.33 13.44 -2.13
C GLY A 4 -15.85 13.50 -2.34
N HIS A 5 -16.34 13.48 -3.59
CA HIS A 5 -17.77 13.66 -3.87
C HIS A 5 -18.59 12.37 -3.67
N PHE A 6 -19.75 12.52 -3.01
CA PHE A 6 -20.78 11.48 -2.85
C PHE A 6 -21.94 11.79 -3.80
N TYR A 7 -22.23 10.89 -4.74
CA TYR A 7 -23.29 11.06 -5.74
C TYR A 7 -24.70 10.88 -5.18
N ASP A 8 -24.83 10.17 -4.06
CA ASP A 8 -26.10 9.91 -3.40
C ASP A 8 -26.12 10.57 -2.01
N SER A 9 -27.22 11.26 -1.72
CA SER A 9 -27.38 12.04 -0.50
C SER A 9 -27.43 11.18 0.77
N ASN A 10 -27.84 9.90 0.65
CA ASN A 10 -27.84 8.96 1.77
C ASN A 10 -26.45 8.39 2.06
N SER A 11 -25.55 8.39 1.08
CA SER A 11 -24.22 7.80 1.21
C SER A 11 -23.34 8.54 2.22
N THR A 12 -23.48 9.86 2.33
CA THR A 12 -22.81 10.65 3.38
C THR A 12 -23.21 10.20 4.78
N ARG A 13 -24.52 9.99 5.02
CA ARG A 13 -25.03 9.54 6.33
C ARG A 13 -24.56 8.12 6.66
N LYS A 14 -24.58 7.22 5.68
CA LYS A 14 -24.07 5.85 5.83
C LYS A 14 -22.58 5.84 6.17
N PHE A 15 -21.80 6.68 5.48
CA PHE A 15 -20.37 6.82 5.72
C PHE A 15 -20.08 7.35 7.14
N GLU A 16 -20.75 8.42 7.57
CA GLU A 16 -20.59 8.95 8.94
C GLU A 16 -21.00 7.93 10.01
N SER A 17 -22.08 7.17 9.77
CA SER A 17 -22.50 6.10 10.68
C SER A 17 -21.47 4.99 10.75
N PHE A 18 -20.83 4.64 9.62
CA PHE A 18 -19.74 3.67 9.59
C PHE A 18 -18.54 4.18 10.39
N LEU A 19 -18.10 5.42 10.18
CA LEU A 19 -16.97 5.99 10.92
C LEU A 19 -17.21 5.91 12.44
N LYS A 20 -18.41 6.29 12.91
CA LYS A 20 -18.79 6.20 14.32
C LYS A 20 -18.74 4.78 14.90
N SER A 21 -18.93 3.75 14.06
CA SER A 21 -19.04 2.37 14.49
C SER A 21 -17.69 1.67 14.72
N VAL A 22 -16.58 2.25 14.24
CA VAL A 22 -15.24 1.63 14.28
C VAL A 22 -14.26 2.51 15.04
N LYS A 23 -13.27 1.92 15.73
CA LYS A 23 -12.18 2.68 16.40
C LYS A 23 -10.83 2.53 15.70
N ASN A 24 -10.67 1.49 14.89
CA ASN A 24 -9.46 1.21 14.14
C ASN A 24 -9.82 1.11 12.66
N LEU A 25 -9.34 2.06 11.87
CA LEU A 25 -9.66 2.18 10.46
C LEU A 25 -8.40 1.97 9.61
N ILE A 26 -8.48 1.09 8.62
CA ILE A 26 -7.53 1.06 7.51
C ILE A 26 -8.27 1.43 6.22
N ILE A 27 -7.77 2.46 5.55
CA ILE A 27 -8.18 2.82 4.19
C ILE A 27 -7.28 2.04 3.23
N VAL A 28 -7.86 1.19 2.40
CA VAL A 28 -7.16 0.49 1.31
C VAL A 28 -7.61 1.11 0.00
N CYS A 29 -6.68 1.64 -0.79
CA CYS A 29 -7.00 2.32 -2.05
C CYS A 29 -6.15 1.77 -3.19
N ASP A 30 -6.80 1.34 -4.27
CA ASP A 30 -6.16 0.87 -5.51
C ASP A 30 -6.64 1.72 -6.70
N PRO A 31 -6.17 2.98 -6.79
CA PRO A 31 -6.63 3.91 -7.80
C PRO A 31 -6.04 3.60 -9.19
N PRO A 32 -6.67 4.06 -10.28
CA PRO A 32 -6.07 3.99 -11.61
C PRO A 32 -4.68 4.65 -11.65
N PHE A 33 -3.67 4.01 -12.24
CA PHE A 33 -2.28 4.46 -12.12
C PHE A 33 -1.96 5.86 -12.67
N GLY A 34 -2.79 6.38 -13.58
CA GLY A 34 -2.62 7.69 -14.20
C GLY A 34 -3.23 8.87 -13.42
N ILE A 35 -3.69 8.65 -12.19
CA ILE A 35 -4.28 9.73 -11.38
C ILE A 35 -3.24 10.74 -10.87
N MET A 36 -3.71 11.94 -10.55
CA MET A 36 -2.91 12.91 -9.81
C MET A 36 -2.83 12.51 -8.33
N VAL A 37 -1.67 12.01 -7.91
CA VAL A 37 -1.42 11.52 -6.53
C VAL A 37 -1.78 12.57 -5.49
N GLU A 38 -1.44 13.84 -5.73
CA GLU A 38 -1.73 14.92 -4.79
C GLU A 38 -3.24 15.12 -4.56
N ALA A 39 -4.07 15.06 -5.62
CA ALA A 39 -5.53 15.17 -5.46
C ALA A 39 -6.12 13.98 -4.68
N LEU A 40 -5.58 12.78 -4.90
CA LEU A 40 -5.98 11.62 -4.09
C LEU A 40 -5.64 11.85 -2.61
N PHE A 41 -4.42 12.30 -2.31
CA PHE A 41 -4.02 12.57 -0.93
C PHE A 41 -4.85 13.68 -0.28
N ARG A 42 -5.27 14.71 -1.03
CA ARG A 42 -6.23 15.71 -0.53
C ARG A 42 -7.55 15.06 -0.09
N THR A 43 -8.11 14.16 -0.90
CA THR A 43 -9.34 13.43 -0.52
C THR A 43 -9.09 12.49 0.65
N ILE A 44 -7.97 11.76 0.69
CA ILE A 44 -7.65 10.86 1.81
C ILE A 44 -7.52 11.65 3.11
N ARG A 45 -6.86 12.82 3.11
CA ARG A 45 -6.78 13.69 4.28
C ARG A 45 -8.17 14.11 4.76
N GLN A 46 -9.06 14.54 3.85
CA GLN A 46 -10.45 14.84 4.22
C GLN A 46 -11.17 13.66 4.87
N LEU A 47 -10.93 12.42 4.41
CA LEU A 47 -11.51 11.22 5.03
C LEU A 47 -10.91 10.97 6.42
N LYS A 48 -9.58 11.15 6.56
CA LYS A 48 -8.90 11.04 7.86
C LYS A 48 -9.42 12.08 8.84
N ASP A 49 -9.53 13.34 8.43
CA ASP A 49 -10.03 14.44 9.26
C ASP A 49 -11.45 14.18 9.75
N LYS A 50 -12.35 13.69 8.87
CA LYS A 50 -13.71 13.29 9.29
C LYS A 50 -13.72 12.16 10.32
N PHE A 51 -12.80 11.20 10.23
CA PHE A 51 -12.68 10.14 11.22
C PHE A 51 -12.19 10.69 12.57
N VAL A 52 -11.21 11.58 12.54
CA VAL A 52 -10.70 12.29 13.73
C VAL A 52 -11.82 13.08 14.41
N ASP A 53 -12.60 13.84 13.64
CA ASP A 53 -13.71 14.67 14.15
C ASP A 53 -14.79 13.84 14.84
N VAL A 54 -15.05 12.62 14.34
CA VAL A 54 -16.04 11.70 14.89
C VAL A 54 -15.59 11.11 16.24
N HIS A 55 -14.29 10.86 16.43
CA HIS A 55 -13.78 10.18 17.64
C HIS A 55 -13.14 11.09 18.68
N GLN A 56 -12.83 12.35 18.35
CA GLN A 56 -12.32 13.37 19.27
C GLN A 56 -11.20 12.87 20.20
N LYS A 57 -11.44 12.84 21.53
CA LYS A 57 -10.48 12.49 22.59
C LYS A 57 -10.33 10.98 22.82
N GLU A 58 -11.07 10.15 22.10
CA GLU A 58 -10.94 8.70 22.24
C GLU A 58 -9.63 8.21 21.60
N SER A 59 -9.11 7.09 22.10
CA SER A 59 -8.02 6.40 21.42
C SER A 59 -8.57 5.74 20.15
N TYR A 60 -8.18 6.27 18.99
CA TYR A 60 -8.48 5.70 17.68
C TYR A 60 -7.18 5.46 16.89
N ARG A 61 -7.26 4.62 15.86
CA ARG A 61 -6.16 4.40 14.91
C ARG A 61 -6.66 4.52 13.49
N ILE A 62 -5.90 5.23 12.66
CA ILE A 62 -6.21 5.36 11.24
C ILE A 62 -4.94 5.18 10.41
N ASN A 63 -4.98 4.30 9.42
CA ASN A 63 -3.88 4.04 8.52
C ASN A 63 -4.33 3.98 7.06
N LEU A 64 -3.37 4.14 6.16
CA LEU A 64 -3.56 4.03 4.72
C LEU A 64 -2.70 2.89 4.18
N ILE A 65 -3.27 2.10 3.28
CA ILE A 65 -2.56 1.23 2.35
C ILE A 65 -2.96 1.67 0.94
N LEU A 66 -2.00 2.22 0.21
CA LEU A 66 -2.15 2.69 -1.15
C LEU A 66 -1.45 1.71 -2.10
N VAL A 67 -2.17 1.23 -3.11
CA VAL A 67 -1.65 0.33 -4.13
C VAL A 67 -1.29 1.15 -5.35
N MET A 68 0.01 1.27 -5.65
CA MET A 68 0.49 2.10 -6.76
C MET A 68 1.78 1.55 -7.38
N PRO A 69 2.14 1.97 -8.61
CA PRO A 69 3.43 1.65 -9.21
C PRO A 69 4.61 2.21 -8.40
N LEU A 70 5.68 1.44 -8.22
CA LEU A 70 6.84 1.81 -7.38
C LEU A 70 7.47 3.17 -7.74
N PHE A 71 7.41 3.59 -9.01
CA PHE A 71 7.99 4.85 -9.47
C PHE A 71 7.27 6.09 -8.91
N VAL A 72 6.03 5.97 -8.40
CA VAL A 72 5.34 7.10 -7.76
C VAL A 72 5.80 7.33 -6.31
N GLY A 73 6.68 6.49 -5.77
CA GLY A 73 7.06 6.53 -4.36
C GLY A 73 7.59 7.88 -3.88
N LYS A 74 8.31 8.62 -4.75
CA LYS A 74 8.74 9.98 -4.43
C LYS A 74 7.55 10.93 -4.21
N HIS A 75 6.57 10.93 -5.11
CA HIS A 75 5.37 11.76 -5.00
C HIS A 75 4.49 11.36 -3.79
N VAL A 76 4.45 10.07 -3.47
CA VAL A 76 3.76 9.57 -2.27
C VAL A 76 4.42 10.15 -1.01
N LYS A 77 5.76 10.07 -0.90
CA LYS A 77 6.53 10.64 0.21
C LYS A 77 6.41 12.17 0.31
N GLU A 78 6.32 12.86 -0.82
CA GLU A 78 6.07 14.32 -0.85
C GLU A 78 4.67 14.67 -0.32
N CYS A 79 3.69 13.78 -0.49
CA CYS A 79 2.33 13.98 0.01
C CYS A 79 2.18 13.58 1.49
N ASP A 80 2.89 12.55 1.94
CA ASP A 80 2.87 12.02 3.30
C ASP A 80 4.21 11.31 3.56
N ASP A 81 5.09 11.97 4.32
CA ASP A 81 6.47 11.53 4.58
C ASP A 81 6.54 10.26 5.44
N SER A 82 5.48 9.94 6.17
CA SER A 82 5.34 8.72 6.97
C SER A 82 5.10 7.47 6.13
N MET A 83 4.67 7.61 4.87
CA MET A 83 4.32 6.48 4.01
C MET A 83 5.56 5.73 3.55
N GLU A 84 5.63 4.42 3.81
CA GLU A 84 6.72 3.54 3.39
C GLU A 84 6.26 2.53 2.34
N MET A 85 7.18 2.10 1.47
CA MET A 85 6.90 1.10 0.44
C MET A 85 7.18 -0.31 0.96
N VAL A 86 6.21 -1.22 0.83
CA VAL A 86 6.38 -2.65 1.12
C VAL A 86 6.96 -3.34 -0.12
N ASP A 87 7.92 -4.26 0.06
CA ASP A 87 8.57 -4.99 -1.04
C ASP A 87 7.64 -5.93 -1.82
N TYR A 88 6.45 -6.20 -1.29
CA TYR A 88 5.50 -7.13 -1.87
C TYR A 88 5.03 -6.70 -3.26
N LYS A 89 5.26 -7.55 -4.25
CA LYS A 89 4.88 -7.34 -5.65
C LYS A 89 3.41 -7.75 -5.87
N ILE A 90 2.56 -6.77 -6.10
CA ILE A 90 1.11 -6.99 -6.25
C ILE A 90 0.81 -7.49 -7.66
N CYS A 91 0.13 -8.63 -7.77
CA CYS A 91 -0.26 -9.20 -9.05
C CYS A 91 -1.77 -9.12 -9.24
N TYR A 92 -2.19 -8.87 -10.47
CA TYR A 92 -3.60 -8.76 -10.84
C TYR A 92 -3.99 -9.90 -11.77
N VAL A 93 -5.08 -10.61 -11.44
CA VAL A 93 -5.58 -11.73 -12.24
C VAL A 93 -5.92 -11.28 -13.67
N ASN A 94 -6.51 -10.08 -13.82
CA ASN A 94 -7.02 -9.58 -15.09
C ASN A 94 -6.12 -8.51 -15.75
N HIS A 95 -4.89 -8.30 -15.27
CA HIS A 95 -3.96 -7.34 -15.87
C HIS A 95 -2.77 -8.06 -16.51
N SER A 96 -2.80 -8.26 -17.83
CA SER A 96 -1.78 -9.03 -18.58
C SER A 96 -0.32 -8.60 -18.27
N LYS A 97 -0.08 -7.29 -18.12
CA LYS A 97 1.24 -6.74 -17.79
C LYS A 97 1.70 -7.03 -16.36
N TYR A 98 0.77 -7.14 -15.40
CA TYR A 98 1.05 -7.24 -13.97
C TYR A 98 0.48 -8.55 -13.37
N ALA A 99 0.28 -9.56 -14.20
CA ALA A 99 -0.20 -10.87 -13.77
C ALA A 99 0.88 -11.73 -13.12
N LYS A 100 2.16 -11.35 -13.28
CA LYS A 100 3.31 -12.11 -12.78
C LYS A 100 4.18 -11.23 -11.87
N PRO A 101 4.66 -11.73 -10.72
CA PRO A 101 5.45 -10.94 -9.78
C PRO A 101 6.68 -10.29 -10.43
N GLN A 102 7.33 -11.00 -11.35
CA GLN A 102 8.51 -10.49 -12.05
C GLN A 102 8.19 -9.24 -12.86
N LYS A 103 7.00 -9.13 -13.45
CA LYS A 103 6.62 -7.99 -14.31
C LYS A 103 5.87 -6.90 -13.55
N SER A 104 5.44 -7.18 -12.32
CA SER A 104 4.65 -6.23 -11.57
C SER A 104 5.54 -5.13 -10.99
N ILE A 105 5.23 -3.90 -11.39
CA ILE A 105 5.79 -2.70 -10.78
C ILE A 105 4.93 -2.19 -9.61
N VAL A 106 3.84 -2.88 -9.28
CA VAL A 106 2.86 -2.39 -8.30
C VAL A 106 3.27 -2.87 -6.90
N ARG A 107 3.21 -1.96 -5.93
CA ARG A 107 3.60 -2.15 -4.54
C ARG A 107 2.56 -1.53 -3.60
N PHE A 108 2.57 -1.95 -2.34
CA PHE A 108 1.88 -1.22 -1.28
C PHE A 108 2.74 -0.05 -0.80
N PHE A 109 2.09 1.08 -0.57
CA PHE A 109 2.60 2.20 0.22
C PHE A 109 1.74 2.31 1.47
N THR A 110 2.33 2.47 2.65
CA THR A 110 1.56 2.45 3.89
C THR A 110 2.19 3.27 5.01
N GLY A 111 1.37 3.84 5.88
CA GLY A 111 1.81 4.47 7.13
C GLY A 111 2.05 3.45 8.26
N LEU A 112 1.77 2.17 8.03
CA LEU A 112 2.03 1.11 9.00
C LEU A 112 3.53 0.77 9.06
N PRO A 113 4.07 0.42 10.25
CA PRO A 113 5.44 -0.05 10.37
C PRO A 113 5.69 -1.30 9.50
N LEU A 114 6.73 -1.27 8.66
CA LEU A 114 7.03 -2.36 7.71
C LEU A 114 7.27 -3.72 8.39
N LYS A 115 7.71 -3.72 9.66
CA LYS A 115 7.89 -4.94 10.47
C LYS A 115 6.59 -5.72 10.73
N GLN A 116 5.43 -5.09 10.57
CA GLN A 116 4.12 -5.75 10.72
C GLN A 116 3.74 -6.58 9.49
N PHE A 117 4.44 -6.42 8.36
CA PHE A 117 4.16 -7.18 7.14
C PHE A 117 5.00 -8.44 7.09
N VAL A 118 4.35 -9.59 7.31
CA VAL A 118 4.92 -10.91 7.10
C VAL A 118 4.69 -11.32 5.65
N LEU A 119 5.77 -11.49 4.88
CA LEU A 119 5.68 -11.88 3.47
C LEU A 119 6.03 -13.38 3.29
N PRO A 120 5.31 -14.10 2.41
CA PRO A 120 5.44 -15.55 2.27
C PRO A 120 6.81 -15.95 1.69
N ALA A 121 7.57 -16.76 2.42
CA ALA A 121 8.92 -17.17 2.02
C ALA A 121 8.91 -18.02 0.74
N GLU A 122 7.90 -18.88 0.62
CA GLU A 122 7.59 -19.71 -0.54
C GLU A 122 7.34 -18.89 -1.82
N SER A 123 6.99 -17.62 -1.69
CA SER A 123 6.75 -16.70 -2.82
C SER A 123 7.95 -15.80 -3.13
N GLY A 124 9.14 -16.13 -2.62
CA GLY A 124 10.38 -15.43 -2.96
C GLY A 124 10.69 -14.22 -2.07
N TYR A 125 10.25 -14.23 -0.81
CA TYR A 125 10.58 -13.20 0.17
C TYR A 125 11.42 -13.79 1.32
N ARG A 126 12.18 -12.93 1.99
CA ARG A 126 12.98 -13.28 3.18
C ARG A 126 12.89 -12.19 4.22
N PHE A 127 13.10 -12.56 5.48
CA PHE A 127 13.31 -11.58 6.53
C PHE A 127 14.73 -10.99 6.42
N CYS A 128 14.86 -9.67 6.56
CA CYS A 128 16.15 -9.01 6.70
C CYS A 128 16.30 -8.57 8.14
N GLU A 129 17.20 -9.22 8.88
CA GLU A 129 17.47 -8.93 10.30
C GLU A 129 17.91 -7.48 10.53
N MET A 130 18.83 -6.97 9.70
CA MET A 130 19.32 -5.58 9.82
C MET A 130 18.23 -4.51 9.62
N CYS A 131 17.19 -4.80 8.82
CA CYS A 131 16.08 -3.87 8.59
C CYS A 131 14.82 -4.23 9.39
N GLU A 132 14.84 -5.34 10.12
CA GLU A 132 13.70 -5.92 10.85
C GLU A 132 12.40 -5.99 10.03
N ARG A 133 12.49 -6.34 8.74
CA ARG A 133 11.34 -6.43 7.83
C ARG A 133 11.52 -7.50 6.77
N TYR A 134 10.41 -7.95 6.19
CA TYR A 134 10.45 -8.81 5.01
C TYR A 134 10.77 -8.00 3.74
N VAL A 135 11.62 -8.58 2.90
CA VAL A 135 12.08 -8.03 1.62
C VAL A 135 12.04 -9.11 0.54
N ALA A 136 12.04 -8.71 -0.73
CA ALA A 136 12.19 -9.66 -1.83
C ALA A 136 13.57 -10.35 -1.75
N ASN A 137 13.66 -11.61 -2.16
CA ASN A 137 14.91 -12.38 -2.10
C ASN A 137 16.05 -11.72 -2.88
N GLU A 138 15.72 -11.11 -4.01
CA GLU A 138 16.64 -10.36 -4.87
C GLU A 138 17.04 -8.99 -4.30
N ASN A 139 16.31 -8.43 -3.33
CA ASN A 139 16.64 -7.16 -2.71
C ASN A 139 17.72 -7.38 -1.63
N ARG A 140 18.93 -6.87 -1.87
CA ARG A 140 20.09 -7.02 -0.98
C ARG A 140 20.19 -5.81 -0.04
N HIS A 141 20.47 -6.05 1.23
CA HIS A 141 20.75 -4.97 2.17
C HIS A 141 22.04 -4.24 1.74
N CYS A 142 21.97 -2.92 1.67
CA CYS A 142 23.12 -2.08 1.37
C CYS A 142 23.82 -1.66 2.66
N GLY A 143 25.01 -2.20 2.93
CA GLY A 143 25.78 -1.86 4.13
C GLY A 143 26.20 -0.38 4.21
N LEU A 144 26.24 0.34 3.08
CA LEU A 144 26.54 1.78 3.05
C LEU A 144 25.34 2.63 3.40
N CYS A 145 24.13 2.24 2.96
CA CYS A 145 22.92 3.00 3.20
C CYS A 145 22.17 2.56 4.46
N GLY A 146 22.50 1.39 5.03
CA GLY A 146 21.78 0.80 6.16
C GLY A 146 20.35 0.35 5.84
N ILE A 147 20.00 0.22 4.56
CA ILE A 147 18.65 -0.13 4.11
C ILE A 147 18.69 -1.22 3.05
N CYS A 148 17.60 -1.97 2.88
CA CYS A 148 17.33 -2.74 1.66
C CYS A 148 16.65 -1.81 0.64
N PRO A 149 17.36 -1.29 -0.37
CA PRO A 149 16.77 -0.38 -1.34
C PRO A 149 15.87 -1.19 -2.27
N SER A 150 14.56 -1.07 -2.06
CA SER A 150 13.52 -1.73 -2.85
C SER A 150 13.44 -1.14 -4.25
N LYS A 151 14.47 -1.39 -5.06
CA LYS A 151 14.58 -0.97 -6.46
C LYS A 151 14.34 -2.20 -7.33
N ASP A 152 13.36 -2.13 -8.21
CA ASP A 152 13.13 -3.19 -9.16
C ASP A 152 14.29 -3.22 -10.16
N GLN A 153 14.87 -4.41 -10.36
CA GLN A 153 15.89 -4.61 -11.39
C GLN A 153 15.34 -4.31 -12.78
N PHE A 154 14.01 -4.26 -12.99
CA PHE A 154 13.41 -3.85 -14.27
C PHE A 154 13.82 -2.46 -14.77
N LEU A 155 14.22 -1.54 -13.88
CA LEU A 155 14.80 -0.26 -14.30
C LEU A 155 16.27 -0.35 -14.73
N LEU A 156 16.93 -1.49 -14.49
CA LEU A 156 18.35 -1.75 -14.75
C LEU A 156 18.61 -2.92 -15.72
N SER A 157 17.65 -3.84 -15.90
CA SER A 157 17.87 -5.12 -16.60
C SER A 157 16.80 -5.36 -17.66
N ASN A 158 16.94 -4.65 -18.78
CA ASN A 158 16.39 -5.10 -20.05
C ASN A 158 17.25 -6.30 -20.53
N LYS A 159 17.17 -7.47 -19.86
CA LYS A 159 17.77 -8.75 -20.30
C LYS A 159 17.52 -9.92 -19.31
N TYR A 160 16.89 -10.97 -19.86
CA TYR A 160 16.84 -12.38 -19.42
C TYR A 160 15.70 -12.88 -18.49
N SER A 161 14.83 -13.68 -19.14
CA SER A 161 14.06 -14.89 -18.72
C SER A 161 14.35 -15.48 -17.34
N GLY A 162 13.43 -16.10 -16.59
CA GLY A 162 12.08 -16.62 -16.81
C GLY A 162 11.80 -17.64 -15.69
N GLY A 163 10.55 -17.81 -15.24
CA GLY A 163 10.19 -18.81 -14.22
C GLY A 163 8.79 -18.60 -13.64
N PHE A 164 7.97 -19.64 -13.69
CA PHE A 164 6.55 -19.69 -13.27
C PHE A 164 6.39 -19.86 -11.76
N PHE A 165 5.28 -19.38 -11.18
CA PHE A 165 4.29 -20.16 -10.39
C PHE A 165 3.22 -19.19 -9.82
N ARG A 166 2.02 -19.73 -9.61
CA ARG A 166 0.76 -19.05 -9.23
C ARG A 166 0.32 -19.62 -7.88
N MET A 167 -0.06 -18.79 -6.90
CA MET A 167 -1.06 -19.21 -5.91
C MET A 167 -1.63 -18.05 -5.08
N GLU A 168 -2.86 -18.28 -4.63
CA GLU A 168 -3.77 -17.39 -3.91
C GLU A 168 -3.58 -17.45 -2.39
N ARG A 169 -4.00 -16.35 -1.73
CA ARG A 169 -4.54 -16.19 -0.36
C ARG A 169 -3.68 -15.54 0.74
N HIS A 170 -4.34 -14.49 1.29
CA HIS A 170 -4.36 -13.91 2.63
C HIS A 170 -3.08 -13.33 3.23
N ILE A 171 -2.90 -12.02 3.05
CA ILE A 171 -2.21 -11.16 4.02
C ILE A 171 -3.20 -10.96 5.18
N GLY A 172 -2.88 -11.52 6.35
CA GLY A 172 -3.67 -11.34 7.57
C GLY A 172 -3.40 -9.98 8.19
N ILE A 173 -4.35 -9.04 8.05
CA ILE A 173 -4.41 -7.82 8.85
C ILE A 173 -5.83 -7.72 9.40
N VAL A 174 -5.98 -7.86 10.73
CA VAL A 174 -7.27 -7.76 11.42
C VAL A 174 -7.56 -6.29 11.71
N HIS A 175 -8.18 -5.60 10.76
CA HIS A 175 -8.72 -4.25 10.94
C HIS A 175 -9.99 -4.12 10.10
N ASP A 176 -10.89 -3.21 10.49
CA ASP A 176 -12.04 -2.85 9.67
C ASP A 176 -11.54 -2.08 8.44
N VAL A 177 -11.78 -2.66 7.26
CA VAL A 177 -11.24 -2.19 5.97
C VAL A 177 -12.29 -1.38 5.23
N ILE A 178 -11.98 -0.12 4.90
CA ILE A 178 -12.67 0.56 3.80
C ILE A 178 -11.82 0.38 2.55
N ALA A 179 -12.33 -0.37 1.57
CA ALA A 179 -11.80 -0.38 0.21
C ALA A 179 -12.42 0.81 -0.56
N VAL A 180 -11.58 1.75 -1.02
CA VAL A 180 -11.99 2.93 -1.81
C VAL A 180 -11.42 2.86 -3.22
#